data_AF-A0A8T4M390-F1
#
_entry.id   AF-A0A8T4M390-F1
#
_cell.length_a   1.000
_cell.length_b   1.000
_cell.length_c   1.000
_cell.angle_alpha   90.00
_cell.angle_beta   90.00
_cell.angle_gamma   90.00
#
_symmetry.space_group_name_H-M   'P 1'
#
loop_
_entity.id
_entity.type
_entity.pdbx_description
1 polymer ?
#
loop_
_entity_poly.entity_id
_entity_poly.type
_entity_poly.pdbx_seq_one_letter_code
_entity_poly.pdbx_strand_id
1 'polypeptide(L)'
;MKILSSALFVLAALAVLGSSFASAYSPQSAVIYKNEACGHCSSYISSLYAALESAGVKQIEIKDFLGDAQARSEVASIQQKFGVPFEMQGHLVTLVDGKYLFEGHFPIGVMQKFLSEEAQDYDSLVVTQDSMEKVSSYFHLKDGVIVECPIDQPISECSHNGVQSAGGLDSLKVRVDANAVVLGILGLALLFLVLVYAKVIK
;
A
#
# COMPACT_ATOMS: atom_id res chain seq x y z
N MET A 1 12.37 40.03 -40.75
CA MET A 1 11.45 38.89 -41.01
C MET A 1 11.92 37.53 -40.51
N LYS A 2 13.22 37.25 -40.27
CA LYS A 2 13.69 35.92 -39.80
C LYS A 2 13.50 35.64 -38.30
N ILE A 3 13.31 36.68 -37.49
CA ILE A 3 13.21 36.58 -36.01
C ILE A 3 11.79 36.20 -35.54
N LEU A 4 10.77 36.47 -36.36
CA LEU A 4 9.36 36.16 -36.06
C LEU A 4 9.05 34.66 -36.20
N SER A 5 9.78 33.92 -37.04
CA SER A 5 9.58 32.47 -37.23
C SER A 5 10.17 31.62 -36.10
N SER A 6 11.19 32.11 -35.40
CA SER A 6 11.83 31.36 -34.31
C SER A 6 11.03 31.43 -33.00
N ALA A 7 10.35 32.55 -32.73
CA ALA A 7 9.52 32.71 -31.53
C ALA A 7 8.27 31.81 -31.58
N LEU A 8 7.71 31.60 -32.77
CA LEU A 8 6.53 30.75 -32.96
C LEU A 8 6.83 29.26 -32.76
N PHE A 9 8.06 28.82 -33.08
CA PHE A 9 8.51 27.45 -32.83
C PHE A 9 8.75 27.15 -31.35
N VAL A 10 9.26 28.13 -30.58
CA VAL A 10 9.48 27.97 -29.13
C VAL A 10 8.15 27.93 -28.36
N LEU A 11 7.15 28.72 -28.79
CA LEU A 11 5.82 28.70 -28.18
C LEU A 11 5.07 27.38 -28.44
N ALA A 12 5.23 26.79 -29.63
CA ALA A 12 4.64 25.49 -29.96
C ALA A 12 5.31 24.33 -29.22
N ALA A 13 6.62 24.41 -28.95
CA ALA A 13 7.34 23.41 -28.15
C ALA A 13 6.96 23.43 -26.66
N LEU A 14 6.61 24.60 -26.11
CA LEU A 14 6.16 24.72 -24.71
C LEU A 14 4.74 24.17 -24.47
N ALA A 15 3.88 24.15 -25.49
CA ALA A 15 2.50 23.66 -25.37
C ALA A 15 2.38 22.13 -25.27
N VAL A 16 3.41 21.37 -25.66
CA VAL A 16 3.38 19.89 -25.65
C VAL A 16 3.81 19.30 -24.29
N LEU A 17 4.41 20.10 -23.40
CA LEU A 17 4.91 19.64 -22.10
C LEU A 17 3.88 19.69 -20.97
N GLY A 18 2.64 20.12 -21.23
CA GLY A 18 1.62 20.38 -20.19
C GLY A 18 0.62 19.26 -19.90
N SER A 19 0.63 18.16 -20.66
CA SER A 19 -0.36 17.08 -20.47
C SER A 19 0.18 16.03 -19.49
N SER A 20 0.28 16.39 -18.21
CA SER A 20 0.33 15.40 -17.14
C SER A 20 -1.02 14.69 -17.12
N PHE A 21 -1.12 13.53 -17.77
CA PHE A 21 -2.23 12.63 -17.54
C PHE A 21 -2.12 12.16 -16.08
N ALA A 22 -2.85 12.80 -15.18
CA ALA A 22 -3.16 12.22 -13.89
C ALA A 22 -3.94 10.93 -14.19
N SER A 23 -3.25 9.79 -14.17
CA SER A 23 -3.92 8.50 -14.24
C SER A 23 -4.67 8.34 -12.93
N ALA A 24 -5.98 8.59 -12.95
CA ALA A 24 -6.84 8.25 -11.83
C ALA A 24 -6.66 6.75 -11.56
N TYR A 25 -6.16 6.40 -10.37
CA TYR A 25 -6.09 5.02 -9.96
C TYR A 25 -7.53 4.50 -9.85
N SER A 26 -7.80 3.37 -10.49
CA SER A 26 -9.08 2.68 -10.40
C SER A 26 -8.76 1.24 -10.02
N PRO A 27 -9.21 0.76 -8.85
CA PRO A 27 -8.92 -0.60 -8.43
C PRO A 27 -9.56 -1.59 -9.41
N GLN A 28 -8.84 -2.63 -9.80
CA GLN A 28 -9.27 -3.54 -10.88
C GLN A 28 -9.72 -4.91 -10.37
N SER A 29 -9.10 -5.42 -9.30
CA SER A 29 -9.40 -6.74 -8.75
C SER A 29 -9.45 -6.76 -7.23
N ALA A 30 -10.26 -7.68 -6.70
CA ALA A 30 -10.28 -8.01 -5.29
C ALA A 30 -10.44 -9.52 -5.08
N VAL A 31 -9.85 -10.02 -3.99
CA VAL A 31 -10.09 -11.37 -3.50
C VAL A 31 -10.59 -11.28 -2.06
N ILE A 32 -11.75 -11.86 -1.80
CA ILE A 32 -12.37 -11.95 -0.48
C ILE A 32 -12.17 -13.38 0.03
N TYR A 33 -11.31 -13.54 1.03
CA TYR A 33 -11.14 -14.78 1.76
C TYR A 33 -12.09 -14.80 2.94
N LYS A 34 -13.13 -15.62 2.85
CA LYS A 34 -14.10 -15.80 3.92
C LYS A 34 -13.76 -17.04 4.75
N ASN A 35 -14.19 -17.01 6.00
CA ASN A 35 -14.33 -18.20 6.82
C ASN A 35 -15.78 -18.70 6.68
N GLU A 36 -16.01 -19.85 6.01
CA GLU A 36 -17.38 -20.39 5.84
C GLU A 36 -18.08 -20.73 7.18
N ALA A 37 -17.34 -20.99 8.26
CA ALA A 37 -17.91 -21.23 9.58
C ALA A 37 -18.45 -19.95 10.26
N CYS A 38 -18.27 -18.78 9.65
CA CYS A 38 -18.76 -17.50 10.17
C CYS A 38 -20.24 -17.29 9.80
N GLY A 39 -21.13 -17.50 10.78
CA GLY A 39 -22.58 -17.37 10.59
C GLY A 39 -23.07 -15.96 10.19
N HIS A 40 -22.27 -14.92 10.42
CA HIS A 40 -22.63 -13.52 10.08
C HIS A 40 -21.94 -12.99 8.82
N CYS A 41 -20.98 -13.72 8.25
CA CYS A 41 -20.16 -13.20 7.16
C CYS A 41 -20.94 -13.08 5.84
N SER A 42 -22.00 -13.86 5.63
CA SER A 42 -22.75 -13.85 4.37
C SER A 42 -23.38 -12.50 4.05
N SER A 43 -24.01 -11.82 5.02
CA SER A 43 -24.63 -10.51 4.80
C SER A 43 -23.60 -9.39 4.62
N TYR A 44 -22.50 -9.47 5.36
CA TYR A 44 -21.37 -8.57 5.21
C TYR A 44 -20.75 -8.69 3.81
N ILE A 45 -20.48 -9.92 3.34
CA ILE A 45 -19.87 -10.17 2.03
C ILE A 45 -20.73 -9.62 0.89
N SER A 46 -22.07 -9.76 0.94
CA SER A 46 -22.94 -9.17 -0.09
C SER A 46 -22.83 -7.65 -0.15
N SER A 47 -22.75 -6.99 1.00
CA SER A 47 -22.60 -5.54 1.07
C SER A 47 -21.21 -5.09 0.63
N LEU A 48 -20.17 -5.84 1.02
CA LEU A 48 -18.79 -5.62 0.62
C LEU A 48 -18.62 -5.77 -0.89
N TYR A 49 -19.22 -6.79 -1.50
CA TYR A 49 -19.20 -7.02 -2.94
C TYR A 49 -19.75 -5.80 -3.70
N ALA A 50 -20.94 -5.33 -3.32
CA ALA A 50 -21.56 -4.16 -3.93
C ALA A 50 -20.71 -2.89 -3.75
N ALA A 51 -20.06 -2.73 -2.59
CA ALA A 51 -19.17 -1.61 -2.34
C ALA A 51 -17.91 -1.65 -3.21
N LEU A 52 -17.29 -2.82 -3.38
CA LEU A 52 -16.15 -3.02 -4.27
C LEU A 52 -16.52 -2.71 -5.72
N GLU A 53 -17.65 -3.20 -6.21
CA GLU A 53 -18.14 -2.87 -7.56
C GLU A 53 -18.36 -1.36 -7.73
N SER A 54 -18.97 -0.70 -6.75
CA SER A 54 -19.21 0.74 -6.80
C SER A 54 -17.92 1.57 -6.75
N ALA A 55 -16.86 1.04 -6.15
CA ALA A 55 -15.52 1.62 -6.15
C ALA A 55 -14.74 1.33 -7.45
N GLY A 56 -15.36 0.63 -8.42
CA GLY A 56 -14.78 0.37 -9.73
C GLY A 56 -14.06 -0.97 -9.86
N VAL A 57 -14.08 -1.83 -8.84
CA VAL A 57 -13.47 -3.16 -8.89
C VAL A 57 -14.25 -4.07 -9.84
N LYS A 58 -13.57 -4.63 -10.84
CA LYS A 58 -14.23 -5.41 -11.92
C LYS A 58 -14.12 -6.91 -11.74
N GLN A 59 -13.04 -7.37 -11.09
CA GLN A 59 -12.75 -8.78 -10.92
C GLN A 59 -12.76 -9.12 -9.43
N ILE A 60 -13.86 -9.66 -8.94
CA ILE A 60 -14.01 -10.03 -7.52
C ILE A 60 -14.09 -11.56 -7.42
N GLU A 61 -13.13 -12.14 -6.71
CA GLU A 61 -13.11 -13.57 -6.37
C GLU A 61 -13.44 -13.77 -4.89
N ILE A 62 -14.18 -14.84 -4.57
CA ILE A 62 -14.48 -15.22 -3.18
C ILE A 62 -13.92 -16.62 -2.95
N LYS A 63 -13.06 -16.78 -1.94
CA LYS A 63 -12.45 -18.05 -1.54
C LYS A 63 -12.82 -18.38 -0.09
N ASP A 64 -13.04 -19.66 0.22
CA ASP A 64 -13.18 -20.10 1.61
C ASP A 64 -11.85 -20.65 2.14
N PHE A 65 -11.19 -19.91 3.02
CA PHE A 65 -9.88 -20.30 3.52
C PHE A 65 -9.93 -21.34 4.65
N LEU A 66 -11.11 -21.67 5.19
CA LEU A 66 -11.25 -22.81 6.11
C LEU A 66 -11.49 -24.13 5.36
N GLY A 67 -12.31 -24.13 4.31
CA GLY A 67 -12.55 -25.31 3.48
C GLY A 67 -11.42 -25.63 2.50
N ASP A 68 -10.64 -24.63 2.07
CA ASP A 68 -9.60 -24.78 1.05
C ASP A 68 -8.19 -24.54 1.62
N ALA A 69 -7.34 -25.58 1.57
CA ALA A 69 -5.95 -25.54 2.01
C ALA A 69 -5.08 -24.60 1.17
N GLN A 70 -5.37 -24.45 -0.12
CA GLN A 70 -4.68 -23.50 -0.98
C GLN A 70 -5.04 -22.07 -0.57
N ALA A 71 -6.32 -21.76 -0.43
CA ALA A 71 -6.76 -20.44 0.03
C ALA A 71 -6.20 -20.09 1.42
N ARG A 72 -6.12 -21.05 2.34
CA ARG A 72 -5.45 -20.86 3.64
C ARG A 72 -3.98 -20.49 3.49
N SER A 73 -3.26 -21.17 2.60
CA SER A 73 -1.83 -20.93 2.35
C SER A 73 -1.62 -19.55 1.68
N GLU A 74 -2.54 -19.14 0.81
CA GLU A 74 -2.55 -17.79 0.22
C GLU A 74 -2.72 -16.72 1.30
N VAL A 75 -3.71 -16.85 2.20
CA VAL A 75 -3.92 -15.91 3.31
C VAL A 75 -2.67 -15.79 4.18
N ALA A 76 -2.08 -16.91 4.59
CA ALA A 76 -0.85 -16.91 5.39
C ALA A 76 0.31 -16.20 4.65
N SER A 77 0.44 -16.43 3.35
CA SER A 77 1.47 -15.79 2.52
C SER A 77 1.23 -14.28 2.36
N ILE A 78 -0.02 -13.86 2.20
CA ILE A 78 -0.43 -12.45 2.12
C ILE A 78 -0.10 -11.77 3.45
N GLN A 79 -0.58 -12.29 4.57
CA GLN A 79 -0.35 -11.73 5.90
C GLN A 79 1.15 -11.63 6.21
N GLN A 80 1.93 -12.65 5.86
CA GLN A 80 3.38 -12.62 5.98
C GLN A 80 4.01 -11.52 5.11
N LYS A 81 3.61 -11.40 3.83
CA LYS A 81 4.13 -10.39 2.90
C LYS A 81 3.84 -8.96 3.38
N PHE A 82 2.66 -8.74 3.93
CA PHE A 82 2.23 -7.44 4.46
C PHE A 82 2.73 -7.16 5.89
N GLY A 83 3.35 -8.13 6.54
CA GLY A 83 3.83 -8.00 7.92
C GLY A 83 2.71 -7.88 8.94
N VAL A 84 1.54 -8.47 8.66
CA VAL A 84 0.36 -8.39 9.53
C VAL A 84 0.63 -9.12 10.85
N PRO A 85 0.67 -8.42 11.99
CA PRO A 85 0.88 -9.05 13.28
C PRO A 85 -0.36 -9.86 13.69
N PHE A 86 -0.17 -10.84 14.57
CA PHE A 86 -1.23 -11.80 14.91
C PHE A 86 -2.50 -11.12 15.45
N GLU A 87 -2.34 -10.07 16.25
CA GLU A 87 -3.43 -9.28 16.82
C GLU A 87 -4.26 -8.49 15.78
N MET A 88 -3.78 -8.37 14.54
CA MET A 88 -4.52 -7.73 13.44
C MET A 88 -5.18 -8.71 12.48
N GLN A 89 -4.91 -10.00 12.59
CA GLN A 89 -5.45 -11.02 11.69
C GLN A 89 -6.92 -11.27 12.01
N GLY A 90 -7.78 -11.04 11.02
CA GLY A 90 -9.22 -11.21 11.14
C GLY A 90 -9.70 -12.56 10.62
N HIS A 91 -10.95 -12.89 10.90
CA HIS A 91 -11.59 -14.09 10.34
C HIS A 91 -12.10 -13.92 8.90
N LEU A 92 -11.91 -12.73 8.31
CA LEU A 92 -12.18 -12.40 6.92
C LEU A 92 -11.01 -11.56 6.40
N VAL A 93 -10.58 -11.78 5.16
CA VAL A 93 -9.50 -11.01 4.54
C VAL A 93 -9.95 -10.53 3.17
N THR A 94 -9.82 -9.25 2.90
CA THR A 94 -10.06 -8.67 1.57
C THR A 94 -8.79 -8.04 1.05
N LEU A 95 -8.30 -8.54 -0.09
CA LEU A 95 -7.13 -8.02 -0.78
C LEU A 95 -7.56 -7.35 -2.08
N VAL A 96 -7.32 -6.04 -2.20
CA VAL A 96 -7.60 -5.26 -3.42
C VAL A 96 -6.28 -4.97 -4.15
N ASP A 97 -6.24 -5.27 -5.44
CA ASP A 97 -5.10 -5.07 -6.35
C ASP A 97 -3.75 -5.63 -5.87
N GLY A 98 -3.76 -6.54 -4.88
CA GLY A 98 -2.55 -7.04 -4.23
C GLY A 98 -1.82 -5.98 -3.39
N LYS A 99 -2.46 -4.85 -3.08
CA LYS A 99 -1.88 -3.67 -2.40
C LYS A 99 -2.60 -3.26 -1.13
N TYR A 100 -3.91 -3.40 -1.07
CA TYR A 100 -4.70 -2.95 0.08
C TYR A 100 -5.34 -4.14 0.76
N LEU A 101 -4.94 -4.37 2.00
CA LEU A 101 -5.34 -5.50 2.82
C LEU A 101 -6.27 -5.01 3.92
N PHE A 102 -7.50 -5.50 3.89
CA PHE A 102 -8.53 -5.24 4.90
C PHE A 102 -8.81 -6.54 5.64
N GLU A 103 -8.57 -6.54 6.94
CA GLU A 103 -8.77 -7.68 7.84
C GLU A 103 -10.06 -7.50 8.66
N GLY A 104 -10.79 -8.59 8.87
CA GLY A 104 -12.02 -8.66 9.66
C GLY A 104 -13.25 -8.04 9.00
N HIS A 105 -14.24 -7.71 9.83
CA HIS A 105 -15.43 -6.93 9.47
C HIS A 105 -15.13 -5.43 9.28
N PHE A 106 -14.16 -5.12 8.42
CA PHE A 106 -13.76 -3.75 8.18
C PHE A 106 -14.94 -2.86 7.71
N PRO A 107 -15.10 -1.63 8.25
CA PRO A 107 -16.22 -0.77 7.89
C PRO A 107 -16.30 -0.48 6.39
N ILE A 108 -17.35 -1.00 5.73
CA ILE A 108 -17.51 -0.95 4.27
C ILE A 108 -17.49 0.49 3.75
N GLY A 109 -18.13 1.44 4.43
CA GLY A 109 -18.14 2.85 4.02
C GLY A 109 -16.75 3.49 4.03
N VAL A 110 -15.92 3.13 5.01
CA VAL A 110 -14.53 3.60 5.11
C VAL A 110 -13.68 2.99 3.98
N MET A 111 -13.84 1.69 3.74
CA MET A 111 -13.17 1.00 2.62
C MET A 111 -13.54 1.60 1.26
N GLN A 112 -14.83 1.77 1.00
CA GLN A 112 -15.35 2.29 -0.26
C GLN A 112 -14.84 3.70 -0.53
N LYS A 113 -14.87 4.57 0.50
CA LYS A 113 -14.34 5.94 0.40
C LYS A 113 -12.85 5.92 0.10
N PHE A 114 -12.07 5.14 0.86
CA PHE A 114 -10.63 5.00 0.61
C PHE A 114 -10.34 4.56 -0.82
N LEU A 115 -11.00 3.50 -1.30
CA LEU A 115 -10.78 2.96 -2.65
C LEU A 115 -11.12 3.96 -3.76
N SER A 116 -12.11 4.83 -3.52
CA SER A 116 -12.61 5.78 -4.52
C SER A 116 -11.86 7.11 -4.52
N GLU A 117 -11.33 7.53 -3.37
CA GLU A 117 -10.82 8.89 -3.17
C GLU A 117 -9.33 8.95 -2.80
N GLU A 118 -8.81 7.96 -2.07
CA GLU A 118 -7.50 8.05 -1.39
C GLU A 118 -6.49 7.01 -1.89
N ALA A 119 -6.94 5.89 -2.46
CA ALA A 119 -6.07 4.76 -2.80
C ALA A 119 -4.91 5.12 -3.74
N GLN A 120 -5.10 6.10 -4.62
CA GLN A 120 -4.06 6.57 -5.54
C GLN A 120 -2.81 7.10 -4.85
N ASP A 121 -2.94 7.55 -3.59
CA ASP A 121 -1.85 8.12 -2.80
C ASP A 121 -1.11 7.06 -1.95
N TYR A 122 -1.49 5.78 -2.08
CA TYR A 122 -0.97 4.67 -1.29
C TYR A 122 -0.31 3.59 -2.14
N ASP A 123 0.93 3.25 -1.78
CA ASP A 123 1.64 2.07 -2.33
C ASP A 123 1.07 0.76 -1.77
N SER A 124 0.77 0.75 -0.47
CA SER A 124 0.16 -0.38 0.24
C SER A 124 -0.62 0.10 1.47
N LEU A 125 -1.63 -0.67 1.88
CA LEU A 125 -2.42 -0.42 3.08
C LEU A 125 -2.67 -1.73 3.83
N VAL A 126 -2.60 -1.69 5.16
CA VAL A 126 -3.07 -2.79 6.03
C VAL A 126 -3.91 -2.19 7.14
N VAL A 127 -5.19 -2.54 7.16
CA VAL A 127 -6.13 -2.09 8.18
C VAL A 127 -6.98 -3.25 8.68
N THR A 128 -7.38 -3.21 9.93
CA THR A 128 -8.20 -4.26 10.55
C THR A 128 -9.30 -3.66 11.41
N GLN A 129 -10.44 -4.32 11.42
CA GLN A 129 -11.47 -4.15 12.41
C GLN A 129 -12.19 -5.49 12.50
N ASP A 130 -12.19 -6.12 13.67
CA ASP A 130 -12.86 -7.41 13.85
C ASP A 130 -13.76 -7.48 15.10
N SER A 131 -14.06 -6.31 15.70
CA SER A 131 -15.01 -6.23 16.80
C SER A 131 -16.44 -6.10 16.28
N MET A 132 -17.29 -7.05 16.66
CA MET A 132 -18.71 -7.07 16.30
C MET A 132 -19.60 -6.24 17.26
N GLU A 133 -19.00 -5.51 18.20
CA GLU A 133 -19.70 -4.62 19.13
C GLU A 133 -19.90 -3.21 18.52
N LYS A 134 -20.10 -2.20 19.36
CA LYS A 134 -20.20 -0.80 18.91
C LYS A 134 -18.85 -0.35 18.34
N VAL A 135 -18.71 -0.44 17.02
CA VAL A 135 -17.50 -0.04 16.30
C VAL A 135 -17.33 1.47 16.36
N SER A 136 -16.25 1.93 16.98
CA SER A 136 -15.86 3.35 17.05
C SER A 136 -14.47 3.62 16.49
N SER A 137 -13.68 2.58 16.26
CA SER A 137 -12.33 2.64 15.73
C SER A 137 -12.00 1.44 14.85
N TYR A 138 -10.91 1.58 14.10
CA TYR A 138 -10.21 0.52 13.37
C TYR A 138 -8.70 0.65 13.62
N PHE A 139 -7.91 -0.37 13.30
CA PHE A 139 -6.45 -0.31 13.44
C PHE A 139 -5.77 -0.25 12.07
N HIS A 140 -4.68 0.50 11.99
CA HIS A 140 -3.85 0.67 10.80
C HIS A 140 -2.40 0.29 11.14
N LEU A 141 -1.82 -0.62 10.38
CA LEU A 141 -0.38 -0.93 10.49
C LEU A 141 0.43 0.09 9.68
N LYS A 142 1.13 1.00 10.38
CA LYS A 142 2.02 2.00 9.77
C LYS A 142 3.45 1.76 10.23
N ASP A 143 4.34 1.51 9.28
CA ASP A 143 5.78 1.32 9.54
C ASP A 143 6.08 0.26 10.63
N GLY A 144 5.26 -0.78 10.70
CA GLY A 144 5.35 -1.86 11.71
C GLY A 144 4.72 -1.53 13.06
N VAL A 145 4.06 -0.38 13.19
CA VAL A 145 3.37 0.07 14.40
C VAL A 145 1.86 0.07 14.17
N ILE A 146 1.12 -0.50 15.11
CA ILE A 146 -0.35 -0.51 15.08
C ILE A 146 -0.84 0.83 15.63
N VAL A 147 -1.66 1.53 14.84
CA VAL A 147 -2.29 2.80 15.20
C VAL A 147 -3.80 2.61 15.24
N GLU A 148 -4.44 3.00 16.33
CA GLU A 148 -5.90 3.05 16.42
C GLU A 148 -6.43 4.35 15.80
N CYS A 149 -7.42 4.22 14.93
CA CYS A 149 -8.01 5.29 14.13
C CYS A 149 -9.52 5.39 14.41
N PRO A 150 -10.10 6.58 14.60
CA PRO A 150 -11.54 6.77 14.66
C PRO A 150 -12.24 6.33 13.36
N ILE A 151 -13.40 5.69 13.46
CA ILE A 151 -14.16 5.18 12.29
C ILE A 151 -14.71 6.29 11.38
N ASP A 152 -14.93 7.48 11.94
CA ASP A 152 -15.46 8.66 11.26
C ASP A 152 -14.37 9.48 10.55
N GLN A 153 -13.11 9.10 10.71
CA GLN A 153 -11.97 9.78 10.12
C GLN A 153 -11.50 9.08 8.82
N PRO A 154 -11.10 9.84 7.77
CA PRO A 154 -10.42 9.30 6.59
C PRO A 154 -9.14 8.54 6.94
N ILE A 155 -8.79 7.52 6.14
CA ILE A 155 -7.58 6.71 6.38
C ILE A 155 -6.30 7.55 6.23
N SER A 156 -6.32 8.51 5.31
CA SER A 156 -5.30 9.53 5.09
C SER A 156 -4.97 10.38 6.31
N GLU A 157 -5.95 10.67 7.16
CA GLU A 157 -5.75 11.52 8.32
C GLU A 157 -5.39 10.75 9.61
N CYS A 158 -5.52 9.42 9.61
CA CYS A 158 -5.12 8.62 10.77
C CYS A 158 -3.59 8.69 10.97
N SER A 159 -3.14 9.29 12.08
CA SER A 159 -1.72 9.47 12.39
C SER A 159 -1.40 9.03 13.82
N HIS A 160 -0.11 8.90 14.14
CA HIS A 160 0.49 8.41 15.40
C HIS A 160 0.19 9.28 16.65
N ASN A 161 -1.06 9.70 16.86
CA ASN A 161 -1.47 10.40 18.07
C ASN A 161 -2.24 9.51 19.06
N GLY A 162 -2.33 8.20 18.84
CA GLY A 162 -3.05 7.26 19.71
C GLY A 162 -2.27 5.98 20.00
N VAL A 163 -1.86 5.83 21.27
CA VAL A 163 -1.48 4.62 22.02
C VAL A 163 -0.51 3.65 21.34
N GLN A 164 0.77 3.70 21.75
CA GLN A 164 1.69 2.59 21.57
C GLN A 164 1.25 1.42 22.44
N SER A 165 0.77 0.33 21.82
CA SER A 165 0.63 -0.94 22.53
C SER A 165 2.04 -1.49 22.77
N ALA A 166 2.41 -1.59 24.05
CA ALA A 166 3.73 -2.03 24.49
C ALA A 166 3.94 -3.50 24.12
N GLY A 167 4.78 -3.76 23.11
CA GLY A 167 5.09 -5.10 22.65
C GLY A 167 6.42 -5.17 21.91
N GLY A 168 7.53 -5.16 22.67
CA GLY A 168 8.68 -6.03 22.39
C GLY A 168 9.65 -5.69 21.25
N LEU A 169 10.82 -5.20 21.67
CA LEU A 169 12.16 -5.37 21.08
C LEU A 169 12.52 -4.53 19.84
N ASP A 170 13.21 -3.43 20.17
CA ASP A 170 14.15 -2.66 19.36
C ASP A 170 14.86 -3.47 18.27
N SER A 171 14.50 -3.19 17.02
CA SER A 171 15.34 -3.50 15.87
C SER A 171 16.19 -2.27 15.56
N LEU A 172 17.50 -2.43 15.79
CA LEU A 172 18.53 -1.47 15.40
C LEU A 172 18.40 -1.16 13.89
N LYS A 173 17.80 -0.01 13.54
CA LYS A 173 17.87 0.54 12.18
C LYS A 173 19.26 1.10 11.96
N VAL A 174 20.13 0.32 11.31
CA VAL A 174 21.39 0.82 10.75
C VAL A 174 21.05 1.80 9.64
N ARG A 175 21.21 3.10 9.89
CA ARG A 175 21.18 4.15 8.87
C ARG A 175 22.42 4.00 8.00
N VAL A 176 22.25 3.55 6.77
CA VAL A 176 23.27 3.69 5.73
C VAL A 176 23.12 5.09 5.16
N ASP A 177 24.01 6.00 5.52
CA ASP A 177 24.07 7.33 4.93
C ASP A 177 24.48 7.23 3.46
N ALA A 178 23.57 7.61 2.56
CA ALA A 178 23.80 7.59 1.11
C ALA A 178 25.07 8.37 0.68
N ASN A 179 25.46 9.39 1.45
CA ASN A 179 26.65 10.18 1.21
C ASN A 179 27.97 9.40 1.44
N ALA A 180 27.97 8.39 2.32
CA ALA A 180 29.15 7.55 2.57
C ALA A 180 29.42 6.57 1.42
N VAL A 181 28.35 6.09 0.76
CA VAL A 181 28.45 5.18 -0.40
C VAL A 181 29.01 5.91 -1.61
N VAL A 182 28.59 7.16 -1.85
CA VAL A 182 29.07 7.98 -2.98
C VAL A 182 30.57 8.31 -2.85
N LEU A 183 31.05 8.61 -1.65
CA LEU A 183 32.49 8.83 -1.38
C LEU A 183 33.34 7.57 -1.61
N GLY A 184 32.83 6.39 -1.24
CA GLY A 184 33.52 5.12 -1.45
C GLY A 184 33.69 4.76 -2.93
N ILE A 185 32.66 5.01 -3.74
CA ILE A 185 32.69 4.73 -5.18
C ILE A 185 33.64 5.69 -5.91
N LEU A 186 33.66 6.98 -5.55
CA LEU A 186 34.60 7.96 -6.10
C LEU A 186 36.06 7.63 -5.75
N GLY A 187 36.33 7.16 -4.53
CA GLY A 187 37.68 6.74 -4.12
C GLY A 187 38.20 5.54 -4.92
N LEU A 188 37.35 4.53 -5.16
CA LEU A 188 37.69 3.36 -5.97
C LEU A 188 37.95 3.70 -7.44
N ALA A 189 37.15 4.62 -8.02
CA ALA A 189 37.34 5.07 -9.40
C ALA A 189 38.69 5.82 -9.58
N LEU A 190 39.09 6.63 -8.60
CA LEU A 190 40.35 7.37 -8.63
C LEU A 190 41.56 6.44 -8.49
N LEU A 191 41.47 5.41 -7.64
CA LEU A 191 42.52 4.39 -7.50
C LEU A 191 42.70 3.60 -8.80
N PHE A 192 41.59 3.26 -9.48
CA PHE A 192 41.62 2.56 -10.76
C PHE A 192 42.26 3.40 -11.87
N LEU A 193 41.95 4.70 -11.92
CA LEU A 193 42.57 5.64 -12.85
C LEU A 193 44.09 5.76 -12.64
N VAL A 194 44.56 5.87 -11.39
CA VAL A 194 45.99 5.92 -11.07
C VAL A 194 46.71 4.63 -11.49
N LEU A 195 46.11 3.46 -11.24
CA LEU A 195 46.70 2.18 -11.62
C LEU A 195 46.76 1.96 -13.13
N VAL A 196 45.74 2.40 -13.87
CA VAL A 196 45.76 2.37 -15.34
C VAL A 196 46.83 3.34 -15.88
N TYR A 197 46.93 4.55 -15.34
CA TYR A 197 47.93 5.53 -15.79
C TYR A 197 49.37 5.06 -15.52
N ALA A 198 49.62 4.43 -14.37
CA ALA A 198 50.93 3.87 -14.02
C ALA A 198 51.38 2.72 -14.94
N LYS A 199 50.43 2.03 -15.58
CA LYS A 199 50.73 0.92 -16.50
C LYS A 199 50.96 1.36 -17.95
N VAL A 200 50.54 2.57 -18.31
CA VAL A 200 50.71 3.16 -19.65
C VAL A 200 52.06 3.90 -19.81
N ILE A 201 52.74 4.23 -18.70
CA ILE A 201 54.01 4.97 -18.69
C ILE A 201 55.25 4.04 -18.56
N LYS A 202 55.07 2.72 -18.73
CA LYS A 202 56.17 1.75 -18.81
C LYS A 202 56.26 1.10 -20.18
#